data_AF-A0A957I9J6-F1
#
_entry.id   AF-A0A957I9J6-F1
#
_cell.length_a   1.000
_cell.length_b   1.000
_cell.length_c   1.000
_cell.angle_alpha   90.00
_cell.angle_beta   90.00
_cell.angle_gamma   90.00
#
_symmetry.space_group_name_H-M   'P 1'
#
loop_
_entity.id
_entity.type
_entity.pdbx_description
1 polymer ?
#
loop_
_entity_poly.entity_id
_entity_poly.type
_entity_poly.pdbx_seq_one_letter_code
_entity_poly.pdbx_strand_id
1 'polypeptide(L)'
;MSIPDSAKARQAIRTTLLAAYDSGALWGEADPTWPLPAGMARGEDRHLAYLTLVFGLSGGRDPVPLWQAARQTAVTDPELFAPQFLAYAKPADFADRLQQPGIARKKSDVTVWQRLGQALVMRAGGSVRQLLDDHAYDAPALLAMLQESKTTFPVLSGPQTVPRWLHGLAQAGDQPIKGADRLPVPVSKAASRALNAFMIDGDKVSAEIFPALDALGRLGCKRRPSNQPTCPVASVCPVAAYCQYGNS
;
A
#
# COMPACT_ATOMS: atom_id res chain seq x y z
N MET A 1 -14.11 30.24 10.94
CA MET A 1 -13.51 29.65 12.15
C MET A 1 -12.22 28.97 11.71
N SER A 2 -11.05 29.50 12.06
CA SER A 2 -9.77 28.89 11.67
C SER A 2 -9.60 27.61 12.49
N ILE A 3 -9.66 26.44 11.84
CA ILE A 3 -9.34 25.17 12.52
C ILE A 3 -7.84 25.27 12.83
N PRO A 4 -7.43 25.27 14.10
CA PRO A 4 -6.04 25.53 14.43
C PRO A 4 -5.21 24.36 13.95
N ASP A 5 -4.21 24.65 13.11
CA ASP A 5 -3.13 23.74 12.70
C ASP A 5 -2.22 23.40 13.89
N SER A 6 -2.82 22.89 14.96
CA SER A 6 -2.17 22.48 16.19
C SER A 6 -1.90 20.99 16.14
N ALA A 7 -0.82 20.55 16.79
CA ALA A 7 -0.50 19.13 16.94
C ALA A 7 -1.70 18.33 17.51
N LYS A 8 -2.47 18.94 18.41
CA LYS A 8 -3.68 18.35 19.00
C LYS A 8 -4.78 18.12 17.95
N ALA A 9 -5.03 19.09 17.07
CA ALA A 9 -6.01 18.95 16.00
C ALA A 9 -5.58 17.88 14.98
N ARG A 10 -4.31 17.87 14.57
CA ARG A 10 -3.76 16.82 13.68
C ARG A 10 -3.89 15.43 14.29
N GLN A 11 -3.65 15.28 15.59
CA GLN A 11 -3.81 14.00 16.29
C GLN A 11 -5.28 13.56 16.37
N ALA A 12 -6.21 14.48 16.61
CA ALA A 12 -7.64 14.19 16.62
C ALA A 12 -8.12 13.72 15.24
N ILE A 13 -7.74 14.44 14.17
CA ILE A 13 -8.01 14.06 12.78
C ILE A 13 -7.44 12.67 12.49
N ARG A 14 -6.17 12.42 12.84
CA ARG A 14 -5.51 11.12 12.65
C ARG A 14 -6.31 9.99 13.29
N THR A 15 -6.66 10.17 14.58
CA THR A 15 -7.35 9.14 15.37
C THR A 15 -8.74 8.85 14.79
N THR A 16 -9.52 9.88 14.48
CA THR A 16 -10.86 9.71 13.89
C THR A 16 -10.79 9.08 12.50
N LEU A 17 -9.83 9.48 11.67
CA LEU A 17 -9.69 8.97 10.32
C LEU A 17 -9.28 7.48 10.29
N LEU A 18 -8.35 7.08 11.16
CA LEU A 18 -7.96 5.67 11.29
C LEU A 18 -9.13 4.82 11.79
N ALA A 19 -9.83 5.24 12.85
CA ALA A 19 -11.02 4.52 13.33
C ALA A 19 -12.13 4.41 12.27
N ALA A 20 -12.31 5.45 11.46
CA ALA A 20 -13.26 5.43 10.34
C ALA A 20 -12.83 4.47 9.22
N TYR A 21 -11.53 4.33 8.99
CA TYR A 21 -11.00 3.36 8.04
C TYR A 21 -11.15 1.94 8.59
N ASP A 22 -10.75 1.67 9.83
CA ASP A 22 -10.84 0.32 10.43
C ASP A 22 -12.27 -0.22 10.47
N SER A 23 -13.26 0.65 10.71
CA SER A 23 -14.68 0.30 10.75
C SER A 23 -15.37 0.23 9.38
N GLY A 24 -14.69 0.59 8.29
CA GLY A 24 -15.29 0.70 6.96
C GLY A 24 -16.22 1.90 6.76
N ALA A 25 -16.20 2.87 7.69
CA ALA A 25 -17.02 4.09 7.62
C ALA A 25 -16.63 5.02 6.45
N LEU A 26 -15.49 4.79 5.80
CA LEU A 26 -15.08 5.48 4.58
C LEU A 26 -15.73 4.86 3.33
N TRP A 27 -17.07 4.86 3.30
CA TRP A 27 -17.89 4.33 2.20
C TRP A 27 -17.64 2.84 1.89
N GLY A 28 -17.47 2.02 2.94
CA GLY A 28 -17.23 0.58 2.81
C GLY A 28 -15.78 0.22 2.51
N GLU A 29 -14.90 1.21 2.32
CA GLU A 29 -13.46 0.98 2.27
C GLU A 29 -12.92 0.90 3.70
N ALA A 30 -12.26 -0.21 4.00
CA ALA A 30 -11.66 -0.46 5.29
C ALA A 30 -10.19 -0.85 5.18
N ASP A 31 -9.50 -0.87 6.31
CA ASP A 31 -8.21 -1.55 6.39
C ASP A 31 -8.43 -3.01 5.94
N PRO A 32 -7.75 -3.48 4.88
CA PRO A 32 -7.96 -4.83 4.40
C PRO A 32 -7.69 -5.86 5.51
N THR A 33 -8.58 -6.83 5.64
CA THR A 33 -8.43 -7.96 6.60
C THR A 33 -7.28 -8.92 6.26
N TRP A 34 -6.43 -8.55 5.29
CA TRP A 34 -5.32 -9.30 4.73
C TRP A 34 -5.55 -10.82 4.72
N PRO A 35 -6.60 -11.31 4.00
CA PRO A 35 -6.92 -12.73 4.00
C PRO A 35 -5.79 -13.51 3.30
N LEU A 36 -5.31 -14.54 3.98
CA LEU A 36 -4.24 -15.41 3.49
C LEU A 36 -4.74 -16.26 2.31
N PRO A 37 -3.88 -16.55 1.32
CA PRO A 37 -4.09 -17.69 0.43
C PRO A 37 -4.28 -18.99 1.23
N ALA A 38 -5.15 -19.87 0.74
CA ALA A 38 -5.40 -21.15 1.40
C ALA A 38 -4.10 -21.97 1.49
N GLY A 39 -3.86 -22.58 2.65
CA GLY A 39 -2.67 -23.40 2.89
C GLY A 39 -1.38 -22.60 3.12
N MET A 40 -1.46 -21.27 3.27
CA MET A 40 -0.34 -20.38 3.59
C MET A 40 -0.40 -19.91 5.05
N ALA A 41 0.72 -19.92 5.75
CA ALA A 41 0.87 -19.42 7.12
C ALA A 41 1.31 -17.94 7.11
N ARG A 42 0.78 -17.15 8.04
CA ARG A 42 1.19 -15.75 8.21
C ARG A 42 2.69 -15.69 8.55
N GLY A 43 3.37 -14.69 8.00
CA GLY A 43 4.80 -14.49 8.18
C GLY A 43 5.77 -15.50 7.56
N GLU A 44 5.35 -16.68 7.09
CA GLU A 44 6.29 -17.60 6.45
C GLU A 44 6.87 -17.04 5.14
N ASP A 45 8.02 -17.54 4.68
CA ASP A 45 8.76 -16.89 3.59
C ASP A 45 7.98 -16.83 2.26
N ARG A 46 7.22 -17.88 1.91
CA ARG A 46 6.31 -17.84 0.74
C ARG A 46 5.19 -16.80 0.87
N HIS A 47 4.74 -16.51 2.09
CA HIS A 47 3.77 -15.45 2.33
C HIS A 47 4.40 -14.07 2.16
N LEU A 48 5.62 -13.88 2.66
CA LEU A 48 6.35 -12.63 2.48
C LEU A 48 6.68 -12.37 0.99
N ALA A 49 7.04 -13.41 0.23
CA ALA A 49 7.21 -13.33 -1.21
C ALA A 49 5.91 -12.96 -1.93
N TYR A 50 4.79 -13.59 -1.55
CA TYR A 50 3.45 -13.24 -2.03
C TYR A 50 3.12 -11.76 -1.82
N LEU A 51 3.26 -11.26 -0.58
CA LEU A 51 3.02 -9.84 -0.26
C LEU A 51 3.91 -8.93 -1.12
N THR A 52 5.19 -9.27 -1.22
CA THR A 52 6.19 -8.47 -1.95
C THR A 52 5.84 -8.31 -3.43
N LEU A 53 5.47 -9.41 -4.09
CA LEU A 53 5.08 -9.40 -5.50
C LEU A 53 3.80 -8.59 -5.73
N VAL A 54 2.78 -8.78 -4.90
CA VAL A 54 1.49 -8.08 -5.04
C VAL A 54 1.64 -6.59 -4.76
N PHE A 55 2.39 -6.19 -3.72
CA PHE A 55 2.69 -4.79 -3.45
C PHE A 55 3.41 -4.12 -4.62
N GLY A 56 4.33 -4.84 -5.27
CA GLY A 56 5.04 -4.36 -6.46
C GLY A 56 4.13 -3.94 -7.62
N LEU A 57 2.95 -4.55 -7.76
CA LEU A 57 1.95 -4.14 -8.78
C LEU A 57 0.82 -3.25 -8.25
N SER A 58 0.71 -3.05 -6.92
CA SER A 58 -0.40 -2.34 -6.30
C SER A 58 -0.44 -0.82 -6.62
N GLY A 59 0.67 -0.25 -7.10
CA GLY A 59 0.77 1.17 -7.44
C GLY A 59 -0.22 1.58 -8.53
N GLY A 60 -1.12 2.52 -8.21
CA GLY A 60 -2.07 3.10 -9.17
C GLY A 60 -3.17 2.16 -9.65
N ARG A 61 -3.38 1.03 -8.96
CA ARG A 61 -4.46 0.08 -9.26
C ARG A 61 -5.55 0.13 -8.21
N ASP A 62 -6.73 -0.33 -8.60
CA ASP A 62 -7.74 -0.77 -7.63
C ASP A 62 -7.16 -1.98 -6.86
N PRO A 63 -6.95 -1.86 -5.54
CA PRO A 63 -6.35 -2.93 -4.77
C PRO A 63 -7.26 -4.17 -4.69
N VAL A 64 -8.58 -4.01 -4.60
CA VAL A 64 -9.49 -5.13 -4.30
C VAL A 64 -9.41 -6.25 -5.36
N PRO A 65 -9.58 -5.96 -6.67
CA PRO A 65 -9.48 -6.99 -7.71
C PRO A 65 -8.08 -7.62 -7.81
N LEU A 66 -7.01 -6.83 -7.61
CA LEU A 66 -5.64 -7.34 -7.68
C LEU A 66 -5.36 -8.34 -6.57
N TRP A 67 -5.68 -7.99 -5.32
CA TRP A 67 -5.44 -8.86 -4.16
C TRP A 67 -6.32 -10.11 -4.21
N GLN A 68 -7.55 -10.01 -4.69
CA GLN A 68 -8.43 -11.17 -4.90
C GLN A 68 -7.87 -12.12 -5.96
N ALA A 69 -7.49 -11.60 -7.14
CA ALA A 69 -6.87 -12.40 -8.20
C ALA A 69 -5.59 -13.08 -7.71
N ALA A 70 -4.69 -12.32 -7.09
CA ALA A 70 -3.43 -12.85 -6.59
C ALA A 70 -3.63 -13.96 -5.55
N ARG A 71 -4.61 -13.82 -4.64
CA ARG A 71 -4.89 -14.84 -3.62
C ARG A 71 -5.41 -16.14 -4.23
N GLN A 72 -6.32 -16.04 -5.21
CA GLN A 72 -6.82 -17.23 -5.91
C GLN A 72 -5.69 -17.92 -6.68
N THR A 73 -4.88 -17.15 -7.39
CA THR A 73 -3.75 -17.69 -8.17
C THR A 73 -2.67 -18.27 -7.26
N ALA A 74 -2.40 -17.72 -6.08
CA ALA A 74 -1.43 -18.29 -5.14
C ALA A 74 -1.81 -19.71 -4.66
N VAL A 75 -3.10 -20.07 -4.74
CA VAL A 75 -3.59 -21.42 -4.42
C VAL A 75 -3.49 -22.33 -5.65
N THR A 76 -3.94 -21.87 -6.82
CA THR A 76 -4.00 -22.71 -8.02
C THR A 76 -2.66 -22.82 -8.76
N ASP A 77 -1.80 -21.83 -8.59
CA ASP A 77 -0.52 -21.69 -9.28
C ASP A 77 0.54 -21.02 -8.37
N PRO A 78 1.00 -21.72 -7.31
CA PRO A 78 1.94 -21.16 -6.33
C PRO A 78 3.32 -20.86 -6.91
N GLU A 79 3.69 -21.50 -8.03
CA GLU A 79 4.98 -21.29 -8.69
C GLU A 79 5.16 -19.83 -9.17
N LEU A 80 4.07 -19.15 -9.55
CA LEU A 80 4.10 -17.72 -9.92
C LEU A 80 4.47 -16.79 -8.76
N PHE A 81 4.53 -17.29 -7.53
CA PHE A 81 4.92 -16.55 -6.34
C PHE A 81 6.27 -16.98 -5.78
N ALA A 82 6.98 -17.91 -6.44
CA ALA A 82 8.29 -18.38 -6.04
C ALA A 82 9.41 -17.54 -6.69
N PRO A 83 10.22 -16.80 -5.91
CA PRO A 83 11.27 -15.94 -6.47
C PRO A 83 12.28 -16.69 -7.34
N GLN A 84 12.61 -17.94 -7.00
CA GLN A 84 13.54 -18.77 -7.79
C GLN A 84 12.98 -19.05 -9.19
N PHE A 85 11.72 -19.47 -9.30
CA PHE A 85 11.08 -19.68 -10.59
C PHE A 85 11.11 -18.39 -11.44
N LEU A 86 10.66 -17.29 -10.85
CA LEU A 86 10.59 -15.99 -11.53
C LEU A 86 11.97 -15.47 -11.96
N ALA A 87 13.03 -15.75 -11.20
CA ALA A 87 14.37 -15.31 -11.52
C ALA A 87 14.91 -15.92 -12.82
N TYR A 88 14.56 -17.19 -13.08
CA TYR A 88 15.12 -17.98 -14.19
C TYR A 88 14.16 -18.16 -15.38
N ALA A 89 12.84 -18.07 -15.16
CA ALA A 89 11.85 -18.17 -16.23
C ALA A 89 11.87 -16.96 -17.15
N LYS A 90 11.54 -17.12 -18.44
CA LYS A 90 11.35 -15.97 -19.35
C LYS A 90 9.93 -15.42 -19.18
N PRO A 91 9.69 -14.10 -19.33
CA PRO A 91 8.35 -13.53 -19.19
C PRO A 91 7.29 -14.19 -20.06
N ALA A 92 7.67 -14.65 -21.27
CA ALA A 92 6.75 -15.34 -22.18
C ALA A 92 6.23 -16.66 -21.61
N ASP A 93 6.98 -17.33 -20.74
CA ASP A 93 6.64 -18.65 -20.20
C ASP A 93 5.51 -18.58 -19.14
N PHE A 94 5.26 -17.40 -18.59
CA PHE A 94 4.25 -17.20 -17.53
C PHE A 94 3.37 -15.96 -17.71
N ALA A 95 3.46 -15.27 -18.85
CA ALA A 95 2.65 -14.09 -19.14
C ALA A 95 1.15 -14.40 -19.05
N ASP A 96 0.69 -15.42 -19.78
CA ASP A 96 -0.73 -15.78 -19.82
C ASP A 96 -1.25 -16.22 -18.44
N ARG A 97 -0.42 -16.93 -17.67
CA ARG A 97 -0.71 -17.38 -16.30
C ARG A 97 -0.94 -16.21 -15.33
N LEU A 98 -0.28 -15.06 -15.55
CA LEU A 98 -0.52 -13.82 -14.79
C LEU A 98 -1.66 -12.98 -15.37
N GLN A 99 -1.86 -13.00 -16.70
CA GLN A 99 -2.81 -12.13 -17.39
C GLN A 99 -4.24 -12.64 -17.33
N GLN A 100 -4.47 -13.95 -17.52
CA GLN A 100 -5.80 -14.55 -17.45
C GLN A 100 -6.55 -14.28 -16.14
N PRO A 101 -5.94 -14.42 -14.95
CA PRO A 101 -6.61 -14.08 -13.68
C PRO A 101 -6.67 -12.57 -13.40
N GLY A 102 -6.03 -11.72 -14.22
CA GLY A 102 -6.02 -10.27 -14.05
C GLY A 102 -4.94 -9.71 -13.11
N ILE A 103 -3.93 -10.51 -12.74
CA ILE A 103 -2.77 -10.03 -11.97
C ILE A 103 -1.94 -9.07 -12.83
N ALA A 104 -1.62 -9.47 -14.07
CA ALA A 104 -0.98 -8.62 -15.06
C ALA A 104 -2.03 -8.07 -16.04
N ARG A 105 -2.02 -6.76 -16.29
CA ARG A 105 -2.87 -6.09 -17.30
C ARG A 105 -2.11 -5.81 -18.58
N LYS A 106 -0.79 -5.67 -18.50
CA LYS A 106 0.11 -5.35 -19.62
C LYS A 106 1.43 -6.09 -19.48
N LYS A 107 2.16 -6.21 -20.60
CA LYS A 107 3.48 -6.89 -20.65
C LYS A 107 4.48 -6.35 -19.62
N SER A 108 4.46 -5.05 -19.34
CA SER A 108 5.35 -4.48 -18.34
C SER A 108 5.07 -4.96 -16.92
N ASP A 109 3.85 -5.39 -16.59
CA ASP A 109 3.57 -5.97 -15.27
C ASP A 109 4.22 -7.33 -15.10
N VAL A 110 4.21 -8.15 -16.15
CA VAL A 110 4.91 -9.45 -16.20
C VAL A 110 6.41 -9.24 -16.01
N THR A 111 6.97 -8.23 -16.67
CA THR A 111 8.37 -7.83 -16.48
C THR A 111 8.66 -7.36 -15.05
N VAL A 112 7.76 -6.58 -14.44
CA VAL A 112 7.89 -6.16 -13.03
C VAL A 112 7.90 -7.39 -12.12
N TRP A 113 6.98 -8.33 -12.33
CA TRP A 113 6.86 -9.58 -11.58
C TRP A 113 8.17 -10.39 -11.64
N GLN A 114 8.72 -10.59 -12.84
CA GLN A 114 10.01 -11.26 -13.05
C GLN A 114 11.15 -10.54 -12.32
N ARG A 115 11.25 -9.22 -12.50
CA ARG A 115 12.34 -8.42 -11.92
C ARG A 115 12.34 -8.45 -10.40
N LEU A 116 11.17 -8.54 -9.78
CA LEU A 116 11.07 -8.71 -8.32
C LEU A 116 11.64 -10.07 -7.89
N GLY A 117 11.31 -11.15 -8.60
CA GLY A 117 11.92 -12.46 -8.36
C GLY A 117 13.44 -12.45 -8.51
N GLN A 118 13.95 -11.87 -9.60
CA GLN A 118 15.39 -11.70 -9.85
C GLN A 118 16.07 -10.90 -8.74
N ALA A 119 15.48 -9.78 -8.32
CA ALA A 119 16.01 -8.93 -7.28
C ALA A 119 16.11 -9.65 -5.93
N LEU A 120 15.06 -10.39 -5.55
CA LEU A 120 15.03 -11.19 -4.33
C LEU A 120 16.08 -12.31 -4.36
N VAL A 121 16.22 -13.02 -5.48
CA VAL A 121 17.27 -14.04 -5.63
C VAL A 121 18.66 -13.43 -5.52
N MET A 122 18.92 -12.34 -6.24
CA MET A 122 20.24 -11.72 -6.28
C MET A 122 20.67 -11.11 -4.93
N ARG A 123 19.73 -10.58 -4.14
CA ARG A 123 20.05 -9.86 -2.90
C ARG A 123 19.86 -10.67 -1.62
N ALA A 124 19.01 -11.69 -1.66
CA ALA A 124 18.58 -12.38 -0.46
C ALA A 124 18.30 -13.88 -0.70
N GLY A 125 18.88 -14.47 -1.75
CA GLY A 125 18.71 -15.91 -2.07
C GLY A 125 17.27 -16.32 -2.39
N GLY A 126 16.39 -15.35 -2.63
CA GLY A 126 14.97 -15.55 -2.87
C GLY A 126 14.12 -15.48 -1.62
N SER A 127 14.70 -15.16 -0.46
CA SER A 127 13.98 -15.00 0.82
C SER A 127 13.76 -13.54 1.16
N VAL A 128 12.51 -13.16 1.41
CA VAL A 128 12.20 -11.82 1.92
C VAL A 128 12.62 -11.72 3.38
N ARG A 129 12.54 -12.82 4.14
CA ARG A 129 13.01 -12.86 5.53
C ARG A 129 14.51 -12.53 5.61
N GLN A 130 15.34 -13.14 4.77
CA GLN A 130 16.77 -12.84 4.73
C GLN A 130 17.02 -11.36 4.44
N LEU A 131 16.27 -10.74 3.52
CA LEU A 131 16.36 -9.30 3.26
C LEU A 131 16.03 -8.46 4.49
N LEU A 132 15.08 -8.88 5.33
CA LEU A 132 14.76 -8.18 6.58
C LEU A 132 15.85 -8.41 7.65
N ASP A 133 16.37 -9.64 7.76
CA ASP A 133 17.42 -10.03 8.69
C ASP A 133 18.72 -9.23 8.43
N ASP A 134 19.14 -9.11 7.17
CA ASP A 134 20.33 -8.37 6.74
C ASP A 134 20.30 -6.88 7.14
N HIS A 135 19.11 -6.36 7.42
CA HIS A 135 18.87 -4.98 7.84
C HIS A 135 18.27 -4.87 9.24
N ALA A 136 18.36 -5.93 10.05
CA ALA A 136 17.91 -5.97 11.45
C ALA A 136 16.47 -5.48 11.68
N TYR A 137 15.60 -5.72 10.68
CA TYR A 137 14.21 -5.26 10.65
C TYR A 137 14.05 -3.72 10.82
N ASP A 138 15.04 -2.93 10.40
CA ASP A 138 15.00 -1.47 10.50
C ASP A 138 14.36 -0.86 9.24
N ALA A 139 13.16 -0.29 9.36
CA ALA A 139 12.42 0.23 8.22
C ALA A 139 13.12 1.43 7.54
N PRO A 140 13.65 2.43 8.27
CA PRO A 140 14.42 3.51 7.68
C PRO A 140 15.66 3.05 6.89
N ALA A 141 16.42 2.10 7.43
CA ALA A 141 17.60 1.55 6.75
C ALA A 141 17.21 0.77 5.48
N LEU A 142 16.16 -0.05 5.54
CA LEU A 142 15.61 -0.75 4.38
C LEU A 142 15.11 0.22 3.32
N LEU A 143 14.41 1.28 3.72
CA LEU A 143 13.93 2.33 2.82
C LEU A 143 15.09 2.98 2.08
N ALA A 144 16.14 3.39 2.79
CA ALA A 144 17.32 4.02 2.20
C ALA A 144 18.02 3.08 1.21
N MET A 145 18.32 1.85 1.63
CA MET A 145 18.98 0.86 0.77
C MET A 145 18.19 0.58 -0.51
N LEU A 146 16.87 0.42 -0.41
CA LEU A 146 16.02 0.15 -1.57
C LEU A 146 15.94 1.36 -2.52
N GLN A 147 15.86 2.57 -1.98
CA GLN A 147 15.85 3.80 -2.79
C GLN A 147 17.18 4.06 -3.50
N GLU A 148 18.30 3.56 -2.97
CA GLU A 148 19.61 3.59 -3.63
C GLU A 148 19.76 2.44 -4.65
N SER A 149 19.07 1.32 -4.44
CA SER A 149 19.14 0.12 -5.27
C SER A 149 18.17 0.11 -6.46
N LYS A 150 17.96 1.26 -7.13
CA LYS A 150 16.95 1.42 -8.20
C LYS A 150 17.13 0.45 -9.38
N THR A 151 18.36 0.05 -9.68
CA THR A 151 18.64 -0.89 -10.76
C THR A 151 18.26 -2.32 -10.37
N THR A 152 18.44 -2.68 -9.09
CA THR A 152 18.07 -4.00 -8.55
C THR A 152 16.58 -4.09 -8.26
N PHE A 153 16.01 -3.09 -7.59
CA PHE A 153 14.62 -3.06 -7.15
C PHE A 153 13.85 -1.92 -7.83
N PRO A 154 13.64 -1.92 -9.15
CA PRO A 154 13.12 -0.75 -9.86
C PRO A 154 11.72 -0.31 -9.42
N VAL A 155 10.85 -1.21 -8.94
CA VAL A 155 9.53 -0.81 -8.42
C VAL A 155 9.48 -0.76 -6.89
N LEU A 156 10.19 -1.67 -6.21
CA LEU A 156 10.43 -1.60 -4.77
C LEU A 156 11.52 -0.59 -4.40
N SER A 157 11.82 0.39 -5.25
CA SER A 157 12.57 1.61 -4.89
C SER A 157 11.69 2.86 -5.01
N GLY A 158 10.44 2.66 -5.45
CA GLY A 158 9.47 3.73 -5.62
C GLY A 158 9.13 4.40 -4.30
N PRO A 159 9.04 5.75 -4.26
CA PRO A 159 8.92 6.49 -3.01
C PRO A 159 7.57 6.29 -2.30
N GLN A 160 6.54 5.79 -3.00
CA GLN A 160 5.30 5.33 -2.38
C GLN A 160 5.27 3.81 -2.14
N THR A 161 5.89 3.03 -3.04
CA THR A 161 5.81 1.56 -3.00
C THR A 161 6.54 0.99 -1.78
N VAL A 162 7.78 1.41 -1.53
CA VAL A 162 8.60 0.89 -0.43
C VAL A 162 7.99 1.10 0.94
N PRO A 163 7.61 2.34 1.33
CA PRO A 163 7.06 2.55 2.66
C PRO A 163 5.75 1.79 2.87
N ARG A 164 4.91 1.68 1.83
CA ARG A 164 3.69 0.86 1.86
C ARG A 164 3.97 -0.63 1.97
N TRP A 165 4.97 -1.13 1.26
CA TRP A 165 5.38 -2.53 1.32
C TRP A 165 5.95 -2.88 2.70
N LEU A 166 6.85 -2.07 3.26
CA LEU A 166 7.39 -2.29 4.62
C LEU A 166 6.29 -2.26 5.68
N HIS A 167 5.38 -1.28 5.61
CA HIS A 167 4.22 -1.25 6.50
C HIS A 167 3.30 -2.46 6.30
N GLY A 168 3.07 -2.87 5.06
CA GLY A 168 2.29 -4.06 4.72
C GLY A 168 2.92 -5.36 5.22
N LEU A 169 4.24 -5.52 5.15
CA LEU A 169 4.93 -6.67 5.74
C LEU A 169 4.82 -6.66 7.27
N ALA A 170 4.83 -5.49 7.91
CA ALA A 170 4.61 -5.40 9.35
C ALA A 170 3.20 -5.83 9.74
N GLN A 171 2.17 -5.31 9.05
CA GLN A 171 0.76 -5.58 9.39
C GLN A 171 0.28 -6.94 8.85
N ALA A 172 0.33 -7.14 7.54
CA ALA A 172 -0.15 -8.36 6.92
C ALA A 172 0.81 -9.52 7.16
N GLY A 173 2.12 -9.27 7.09
CA GLY A 173 3.15 -10.29 7.27
C GLY A 173 3.46 -10.62 8.74
N ASP A 174 2.92 -9.88 9.70
CA ASP A 174 3.26 -10.02 11.13
C ASP A 174 4.78 -10.01 11.37
N GLN A 175 5.48 -9.10 10.68
CA GLN A 175 6.94 -8.95 10.80
C GLN A 175 7.27 -7.79 11.75
N PRO A 176 8.26 -7.93 12.65
CA PRO A 176 8.60 -6.91 13.65
C PRO A 176 9.44 -5.76 13.05
N ILE A 177 8.98 -5.15 11.97
CA ILE A 177 9.69 -4.10 11.23
C ILE A 177 9.58 -2.76 11.98
N LYS A 178 10.69 -2.31 12.55
CA LYS A 178 10.78 -1.14 13.42
C LYS A 178 10.55 0.15 12.64
N GLY A 179 9.54 0.93 13.05
CA GLY A 179 9.23 2.24 12.47
C GLY A 179 8.51 2.21 11.12
N ALA A 180 7.97 1.06 10.71
CA ALA A 180 7.28 0.90 9.42
C ALA A 180 6.03 1.80 9.30
N ASP A 181 5.30 2.02 10.39
CA ASP A 181 4.14 2.91 10.53
C ASP A 181 4.46 4.40 10.25
N ARG A 182 5.69 4.81 10.60
CA ARG A 182 6.18 6.19 10.52
C ARG A 182 6.88 6.53 9.21
N LEU A 183 7.07 5.56 8.32
CA LEU A 183 7.76 5.81 7.07
C LEU A 183 7.05 6.87 6.23
N PRO A 184 7.78 7.82 5.64
CA PRO A 184 7.18 8.88 4.85
C PRO A 184 6.70 8.37 3.49
N VAL A 185 5.43 8.63 3.18
CA VAL A 185 4.80 8.34 1.89
C VAL A 185 4.46 9.67 1.22
N PRO A 186 4.95 9.95 -0.01
CA PRO A 186 4.52 11.10 -0.78
C PRO A 186 3.02 11.11 -0.97
N VAL A 187 2.39 12.27 -0.80
CA VAL A 187 0.95 12.45 -0.89
C VAL A 187 0.45 12.19 -2.33
N SER A 188 -0.57 11.35 -2.48
CA SER A 188 -1.24 11.12 -3.77
C SER A 188 -2.19 12.30 -4.11
N LYS A 189 -2.64 12.40 -5.38
CA LYS A 189 -3.68 13.38 -5.74
C LYS A 189 -4.96 13.23 -4.91
N ALA A 190 -5.29 12.02 -4.47
CA ALA A 190 -6.46 11.78 -3.62
C ALA A 190 -6.18 12.22 -2.19
N ALA A 191 -5.08 11.77 -1.59
CA ALA A 191 -4.68 12.17 -0.25
C ALA A 191 -4.52 13.70 -0.12
N SER A 192 -4.02 14.38 -1.18
CA SER A 192 -3.94 15.84 -1.21
C SER A 192 -5.32 16.50 -1.11
N ARG A 193 -6.36 15.96 -1.74
CA ARG A 193 -7.73 16.49 -1.58
C ARG A 193 -8.22 16.38 -0.14
N ALA A 194 -7.89 15.28 0.53
CA ALA A 194 -8.23 15.07 1.94
C ALA A 194 -7.47 16.05 2.84
N LEU A 195 -6.16 16.19 2.67
CA LEU A 195 -5.35 17.16 3.44
C LEU A 195 -5.83 18.60 3.24
N ASN A 196 -6.15 18.98 2.00
CA ASN A 196 -6.74 20.29 1.70
C ASN A 196 -8.07 20.49 2.44
N ALA A 197 -8.92 19.46 2.55
CA ALA A 197 -10.17 19.55 3.29
C ALA A 197 -9.97 19.80 4.80
N PHE A 198 -8.80 19.44 5.33
CA PHE A 198 -8.40 19.72 6.71
C PHE A 198 -7.54 20.98 6.88
N MET A 199 -7.24 21.70 5.78
CA MET A 199 -6.30 22.83 5.75
C MET A 199 -4.91 22.45 6.30
N ILE A 200 -4.45 21.23 6.01
CA ILE A 200 -3.12 20.73 6.38
C ILE A 200 -2.23 20.77 5.15
N ASP A 201 -1.13 21.52 5.23
CA ASP A 201 -0.08 21.52 4.21
C ASP A 201 0.93 20.38 4.47
N GLY A 202 1.30 19.68 3.41
CA GLY A 202 2.31 18.62 3.47
C GLY A 202 2.44 17.84 2.18
N ASP A 203 3.68 17.50 1.81
CA ASP A 203 4.01 16.69 0.64
C ASP A 203 4.15 15.19 0.97
N LYS A 204 4.19 14.85 2.27
CA LYS A 204 4.35 13.50 2.81
C LYS A 204 3.46 13.25 4.03
N VAL A 205 3.04 12.00 4.20
CA VAL A 205 2.32 11.50 5.38
C VAL A 205 2.91 10.17 5.84
N SER A 206 2.59 9.70 7.05
CA SER A 206 3.09 8.40 7.51
C SER A 206 2.40 7.24 6.76
N ALA A 207 3.10 6.11 6.61
CA ALA A 207 2.57 4.94 5.91
C ALA A 207 1.27 4.40 6.53
N GLU A 208 1.12 4.49 7.85
CA GLU A 208 -0.09 4.09 8.58
C GLU A 208 -1.35 4.87 8.15
N ILE A 209 -1.26 6.19 8.04
CA ILE A 209 -2.45 7.02 7.73
C ILE A 209 -2.70 7.19 6.23
N PHE A 210 -1.70 6.87 5.39
CA PHE A 210 -1.79 7.06 3.96
C PHE A 210 -3.02 6.38 3.32
N PRO A 211 -3.34 5.09 3.60
CA PRO A 211 -4.49 4.42 3.00
C PRO A 211 -5.82 5.11 3.33
N ALA A 212 -6.00 5.52 4.59
CA ALA A 212 -7.22 6.20 5.04
C ALA A 212 -7.38 7.59 4.38
N LEU A 213 -6.29 8.36 4.25
CA LEU A 213 -6.30 9.63 3.52
C LEU A 213 -6.59 9.46 2.03
N ASP A 214 -5.99 8.45 1.39
CA ASP A 214 -6.23 8.15 -0.01
C ASP A 214 -7.70 7.73 -0.23
N ALA A 215 -8.24 6.85 0.62
CA ALA A 215 -9.65 6.43 0.59
C ALA A 215 -10.61 7.61 0.76
N LEU A 216 -10.43 8.44 1.79
CA LEU A 216 -11.23 9.65 2.01
C LEU A 216 -11.18 10.58 0.79
N GLY A 217 -10.00 10.79 0.23
CA GLY A 217 -9.78 11.63 -0.94
C GLY A 217 -10.45 11.10 -2.22
N ARG A 218 -10.41 9.78 -2.45
CA ARG A 218 -10.98 9.12 -3.62
C ARG A 218 -12.50 9.01 -3.55
N LEU A 219 -13.02 8.61 -2.39
CA LEU A 219 -14.42 8.20 -2.21
C LEU A 219 -15.28 9.32 -1.65
N GLY A 220 -14.72 10.17 -0.80
CA GLY A 220 -15.41 11.28 -0.14
C GLY A 220 -15.17 12.61 -0.83
N CYS A 221 -13.97 13.18 -0.63
CA CYS A 221 -13.64 14.55 -1.03
C CYS A 221 -13.83 14.80 -2.54
N LYS A 222 -13.66 13.76 -3.38
CA LYS A 222 -13.92 13.83 -4.83
C LYS A 222 -15.38 14.16 -5.17
N ARG A 223 -16.33 13.85 -4.29
CA ARG A 223 -17.77 14.11 -4.49
C ARG A 223 -18.14 15.58 -4.33
N ARG A 224 -17.26 16.43 -3.77
CA ARG A 224 -17.53 17.86 -3.61
C ARG A 224 -17.20 18.62 -4.90
N PRO A 225 -18.17 19.30 -5.54
CA PRO A 225 -17.91 20.24 -6.62
C PRO A 225 -17.09 21.43 -6.12
N SER A 226 -16.19 21.96 -6.96
CA SER A 226 -15.29 23.07 -6.58
C SER A 226 -16.03 24.36 -6.21
N ASN A 227 -17.26 24.54 -6.70
CA ASN A 227 -18.09 25.73 -6.48
C ASN A 227 -19.03 25.63 -5.26
N GLN A 228 -19.02 24.52 -4.52
CA GLN A 228 -19.90 24.37 -3.36
C GLN A 228 -19.16 24.71 -2.05
N PRO A 229 -19.73 25.61 -1.21
CA PRO A 229 -19.13 26.00 0.07
C PRO A 229 -19.21 24.89 1.11
N THR A 230 -20.20 24.00 0.99
CA THR A 230 -20.44 22.87 1.89
C THR A 230 -20.25 21.54 1.14
N CYS A 231 -19.80 20.51 1.85
CA CYS A 231 -19.63 19.18 1.28
C CYS A 231 -20.99 18.45 1.26
N PRO A 232 -21.46 17.94 0.11
CA PRO A 232 -22.78 17.29 0.01
C PRO A 232 -22.87 15.98 0.81
N VAL A 233 -21.75 15.42 1.24
CA VAL A 233 -21.68 14.21 2.08
C VAL A 233 -21.23 14.51 3.51
N ALA A 234 -21.22 15.78 3.94
CA ALA A 234 -20.77 16.16 5.28
C ALA A 234 -21.55 15.45 6.40
N SER A 235 -22.86 15.30 6.26
CA SER A 235 -23.73 14.67 7.27
C SER A 235 -23.42 13.19 7.53
N VAL A 236 -22.77 12.51 6.58
CA VAL A 236 -22.40 11.09 6.67
C VAL A 236 -20.89 10.88 6.69
N CYS A 237 -20.10 11.95 6.66
CA CYS A 237 -18.65 11.87 6.63
C CYS A 237 -18.12 11.81 8.08
N PRO A 238 -17.38 10.75 8.47
CA PRO A 238 -16.95 10.53 9.85
C PRO A 238 -15.97 11.60 10.37
N VAL A 239 -15.34 12.35 9.46
CA VAL A 239 -14.35 13.39 9.75
C VAL A 239 -14.87 14.80 9.44
N ALA A 240 -16.18 14.97 9.22
CA ALA A 240 -16.78 16.25 8.83
C ALA A 240 -16.52 17.37 9.85
N ALA A 241 -16.47 17.05 11.14
CA ALA A 241 -16.22 18.01 12.22
C ALA A 241 -14.85 18.72 12.12
N TYR A 242 -13.90 18.13 11.38
CA TYR A 242 -12.57 18.70 11.15
C TYR A 242 -12.41 19.28 9.74
N CYS A 243 -13.43 19.15 8.90
CA CYS A 243 -13.39 19.56 7.50
C CYS A 243 -13.79 21.03 7.37
N GLN A 244 -13.03 21.83 6.62
CA GLN A 244 -13.40 23.22 6.33
C GLN A 244 -14.70 23.36 5.50
N TYR A 245 -15.18 22.25 4.93
CA TYR A 245 -16.44 22.14 4.19
C TYR A 245 -17.51 21.32 4.96
N GLY A 246 -17.27 21.00 6.23
CA GLY A 246 -18.26 20.38 7.09
C GLY A 246 -19.47 21.28 7.29
N ASN A 247 -20.62 20.71 7.66
CA ASN A 247 -21.78 21.52 8.03
C ASN A 247 -21.41 22.34 9.27
N SER A 248 -21.50 23.67 9.14
CA SER A 248 -21.55 24.58 10.29
C SER A 248 -22.84 24.36 11.08
#